data_AF-A0A832QBR7-F1
#
_entry.id   AF-A0A832QBR7-F1
#
_cell.length_a   1.000
_cell.length_b   1.000
_cell.length_c   1.000
_cell.angle_alpha   90.00
_cell.angle_beta   90.00
_cell.angle_gamma   90.00
#
_symmetry.space_group_name_H-M   'P 1'
#
loop_
_entity.id
_entity.type
_entity.pdbx_description
1 polymer ?
#
loop_
_entity_poly.entity_id
_entity_poly.type
_entity_poly.pdbx_seq_one_letter_code
_entity_poly.pdbx_strand_id
1 'polypeptide(L)'
;MSRDWLPSADAMSILEHAGVSLAFIEDAVPEFVLYWRERGVSMSEWNSKFIAHVRRQWLRYTHTLHNDTTPRPIPADFKPDPACFEVLAMANIDADFASNQLPEFILYWQDRNEAHASWNTRFLQHVKFKWAQQMQPNQQLLDKLTDRSWAD
;
A
#
# COMPACT_ATOMS: atom_id res chain seq x y z
N MET A 1 -26.57 -4.51 14.60
CA MET A 1 -25.74 -3.33 14.97
C MET A 1 -26.66 -2.21 15.47
N SER A 2 -26.31 -1.51 16.56
CA SER A 2 -27.07 -0.32 17.00
C SER A 2 -26.79 0.87 16.10
N ARG A 3 -27.76 1.80 15.98
CA ARG A 3 -27.61 3.02 15.18
C ARG A 3 -26.61 4.01 15.77
N ASP A 4 -26.41 3.93 17.08
CA ASP A 4 -25.51 4.81 17.85
C ASP A 4 -24.20 4.09 18.21
N TRP A 5 -23.85 3.04 17.45
CA TRP A 5 -22.60 2.33 17.69
C TRP A 5 -21.41 3.23 17.35
N LEU A 6 -20.44 3.25 18.26
CA LEU A 6 -19.16 3.93 18.10
C LEU A 6 -18.03 2.92 18.36
N PRO A 7 -16.90 3.04 17.64
CA PRO A 7 -15.70 2.27 17.95
C PRO A 7 -15.22 2.56 19.38
N SER A 8 -14.64 1.55 20.04
CA SER A 8 -14.03 1.76 21.36
C SER A 8 -12.80 2.66 21.28
N ALA A 9 -12.44 3.32 22.38
CA ALA A 9 -11.21 4.11 22.48
C ALA A 9 -9.96 3.30 22.07
N ASP A 10 -9.91 2.01 22.42
CA ASP A 10 -8.83 1.10 22.00
C ASP A 10 -8.78 0.95 20.47
N ALA A 11 -9.93 0.81 19.81
CA ALA A 11 -9.98 0.69 18.35
C ALA A 11 -9.53 1.98 17.65
N MET A 12 -9.91 3.14 18.21
CA MET A 12 -9.43 4.44 17.75
C MET A 12 -7.92 4.56 17.89
N SER A 13 -7.38 4.27 19.07
CA SER A 13 -5.93 4.32 19.34
C SER A 13 -5.13 3.35 18.44
N ILE A 14 -5.65 2.16 18.15
CA ILE A 14 -5.01 1.22 17.22
C ILE A 14 -4.93 1.79 15.79
N LEU A 15 -5.93 2.55 15.35
CA LEU A 15 -5.98 3.16 14.03
C LEU A 15 -5.10 4.42 13.96
N GLU A 16 -5.11 5.25 15.00
CA GLU A 16 -4.22 6.41 15.12
C GLU A 16 -2.75 6.00 15.19
N HIS A 17 -2.40 4.99 15.98
CA HIS A 17 -1.05 4.42 16.01
C HIS A 17 -0.66 3.77 14.67
N ALA A 18 -1.64 3.38 13.84
CA ALA A 18 -1.39 2.91 12.48
C ALA A 18 -1.32 4.05 11.45
N GLY A 19 -1.24 5.31 11.91
CA GLY A 19 -1.06 6.48 11.05
C GLY A 19 -2.32 6.96 10.33
N VAL A 20 -3.50 6.40 10.67
CA VAL A 20 -4.77 6.87 10.10
C VAL A 20 -5.19 8.17 10.79
N SER A 21 -5.50 9.21 10.02
CA SER A 21 -5.97 10.47 10.59
C SER A 21 -7.33 10.32 11.29
N LEU A 22 -7.50 10.97 12.44
CA LEU A 22 -8.75 10.94 13.21
C LEU A 22 -9.99 11.28 12.36
N ALA A 23 -9.92 12.31 11.52
CA ALA A 23 -11.01 12.71 10.64
C ALA A 23 -11.46 11.58 9.69
N PHE A 24 -10.51 10.81 9.15
CA PHE A 24 -10.82 9.66 8.28
C PHE A 24 -11.49 8.52 9.06
N ILE A 25 -11.07 8.30 10.31
CA ILE A 25 -11.68 7.29 11.18
C ILE A 25 -13.12 7.69 11.49
N GLU A 26 -13.34 8.95 11.86
CA GLU A 26 -14.67 9.50 12.18
C GLU A 26 -15.62 9.43 10.97
N ASP A 27 -15.16 9.77 9.78
CA ASP A 27 -15.94 9.69 8.54
C ASP A 27 -16.32 8.25 8.16
N ALA A 28 -15.49 7.25 8.52
CA ALA A 28 -15.77 5.84 8.24
C ALA A 28 -16.84 5.23 9.17
N VAL A 29 -17.10 5.82 10.35
CA VAL A 29 -18.06 5.28 11.33
C VAL A 29 -19.50 5.24 10.78
N PRO A 30 -20.07 6.33 10.25
CA PRO A 30 -21.43 6.31 9.70
C PRO A 30 -21.61 5.30 8.55
N GLU A 31 -20.64 5.20 7.65
CA GLU A 31 -20.67 4.24 6.53
C GLU A 31 -20.71 2.80 7.06
N PHE A 32 -19.82 2.48 8.01
CA PHE A 32 -19.74 1.14 8.58
C PHE A 32 -21.01 0.75 9.34
N VAL A 33 -21.57 1.66 10.14
CA VAL A 33 -22.82 1.44 10.88
C VAL A 33 -23.99 1.18 9.92
N LEU A 34 -24.10 1.98 8.84
CA LEU A 34 -25.14 1.81 7.85
C LEU A 34 -25.07 0.43 7.18
N TYR A 35 -23.89 0.06 6.66
CA TYR A 35 -23.69 -1.20 5.96
C TYR A 35 -24.05 -2.43 6.81
N TRP A 36 -23.61 -2.45 8.07
CA TRP A 36 -23.86 -3.61 8.95
C TRP A 36 -25.24 -3.61 9.59
N ARG A 37 -25.90 -2.46 9.69
CA ARG A 37 -27.31 -2.38 10.08
C ARG A 37 -28.20 -3.02 9.03
N GLU A 38 -27.96 -2.75 7.75
CA GLU A 38 -28.76 -3.30 6.64
C GLU A 38 -28.64 -4.82 6.51
N ARG A 39 -27.48 -5.39 6.88
CA ARG A 39 -27.29 -6.85 6.86
C ARG A 39 -27.94 -7.60 8.02
N GLY A 40 -28.44 -6.90 9.05
CA GLY A 40 -29.18 -7.52 10.15
C GLY A 40 -28.40 -8.54 11.00
N VAL A 41 -27.07 -8.57 10.92
CA VAL A 41 -26.28 -9.58 11.63
C VAL A 41 -25.98 -9.15 13.06
N SER A 42 -26.19 -10.06 14.01
CA SER A 42 -25.89 -9.90 15.45
C SER A 42 -24.56 -10.59 15.76
N MET A 43 -23.46 -9.87 15.63
CA MET A 43 -22.11 -10.30 16.02
C MET A 43 -21.57 -9.44 17.17
N SER A 44 -20.53 -9.91 17.87
CA SER A 44 -19.85 -9.22 18.98
C SER A 44 -18.53 -8.52 18.58
N GLU A 45 -17.94 -8.85 17.42
CA GLU A 45 -16.59 -8.42 17.02
C GLU A 45 -16.59 -7.18 16.11
N TRP A 46 -17.39 -6.16 16.44
CA TRP A 46 -17.51 -4.97 15.60
C TRP A 46 -16.25 -4.12 15.52
N ASN A 47 -15.52 -3.96 16.64
CA ASN A 47 -14.27 -3.20 16.69
C ASN A 47 -13.20 -3.81 15.78
N SER A 48 -12.99 -5.13 15.84
CA SER A 48 -12.01 -5.82 14.98
C SER A 48 -12.33 -5.68 13.50
N LYS A 49 -13.62 -5.78 13.12
CA LYS A 49 -14.06 -5.57 11.75
C LYS A 49 -13.92 -4.12 11.30
N PHE A 50 -14.19 -3.16 12.19
CA PHE A 50 -14.04 -1.75 11.91
C PHE A 50 -12.57 -1.41 11.66
N ILE A 51 -11.65 -1.89 12.52
CA ILE A 51 -10.20 -1.71 12.32
C ILE A 51 -9.76 -2.26 10.95
N ALA A 52 -10.18 -3.48 10.60
CA ALA A 52 -9.84 -4.08 9.31
C ALA A 52 -10.44 -3.32 8.11
N HIS A 53 -11.66 -2.81 8.26
CA HIS A 53 -12.35 -2.01 7.25
C HIS A 53 -11.64 -0.68 7.01
N VAL A 54 -11.37 0.09 8.07
CA VAL A 54 -10.70 1.39 7.99
C VAL A 54 -9.27 1.22 7.46
N ARG A 55 -8.51 0.23 7.91
CA ARG A 55 -7.17 -0.04 7.34
C ARG A 55 -7.20 -0.31 5.84
N ARG A 56 -8.20 -1.05 5.36
CA ARG A 56 -8.35 -1.34 3.94
C ARG A 56 -8.75 -0.09 3.14
N GLN A 57 -9.69 0.70 3.66
CA GLN A 57 -10.08 1.96 3.01
C GLN A 57 -8.94 2.97 3.04
N TRP A 58 -8.20 3.07 4.14
CA TRP A 58 -7.03 3.92 4.28
C TRP A 58 -5.94 3.55 3.27
N LEU A 59 -5.62 2.26 3.13
CA LEU A 59 -4.67 1.80 2.12
C LEU A 59 -5.11 2.19 0.70
N ARG A 60 -6.42 2.11 0.39
CA ARG A 60 -6.95 2.54 -0.92
C ARG A 60 -6.92 4.06 -1.07
N TYR A 61 -7.19 4.80 0.01
CA TYR A 61 -7.20 6.25 0.05
C TYR A 61 -5.79 6.83 -0.11
N THR A 62 -4.79 6.30 0.62
CA THR A 62 -3.38 6.69 0.44
C THR A 62 -2.87 6.34 -0.94
N HIS A 63 -3.27 5.17 -1.48
CA HIS A 63 -2.98 4.78 -2.86
C HIS A 63 -3.64 5.69 -3.91
N THR A 64 -4.77 6.34 -3.62
CA THR A 64 -5.48 7.20 -4.58
C THR A 64 -5.06 8.67 -4.46
N LEU A 65 -4.78 9.16 -3.25
CA LEU A 65 -4.26 10.50 -3.01
C LEU A 65 -2.85 10.72 -3.58
N HIS A 66 -1.96 9.73 -3.46
CA HIS A 66 -0.60 9.82 -4.02
C HIS A 66 -0.52 9.44 -5.50
N ASN A 67 -1.67 9.11 -6.11
CA ASN A 67 -1.77 8.88 -7.54
C ASN A 67 -2.25 10.16 -8.22
N ASP A 68 -1.32 11.08 -8.47
CA ASP A 68 -1.47 11.93 -9.64
C ASP A 68 -1.54 11.01 -10.87
N THR A 69 -2.74 10.69 -11.32
CA THR A 69 -2.99 9.72 -12.41
C THR A 69 -2.52 10.23 -13.77
N THR A 70 -1.97 11.44 -13.84
CA THR A 70 -1.39 11.94 -15.08
C THR A 70 -0.13 11.14 -15.42
N PRO A 71 -0.09 10.46 -16.57
CA PRO A 71 1.10 9.72 -16.97
C PRO A 71 2.26 10.68 -17.20
N ARG A 72 3.37 10.49 -16.49
CA ARG A 72 4.59 11.30 -16.65
C ARG A 72 5.83 10.40 -16.64
N PRO A 73 6.91 10.78 -17.34
CA PRO A 73 8.20 10.12 -17.19
C PRO A 73 8.70 10.25 -15.73
N ILE A 74 9.59 9.36 -15.31
CA ILE A 74 10.11 9.38 -13.95
C ILE A 74 10.98 10.64 -13.75
N PRO A 75 10.76 11.41 -12.67
CA PRO A 75 11.64 12.53 -12.36
C PRO A 75 13.01 12.03 -11.89
N ALA A 76 14.08 12.79 -12.18
CA ALA A 76 15.45 12.43 -11.80
C ALA A 76 15.67 12.41 -10.28
N ASP A 77 14.91 13.23 -9.58
CA ASP A 77 14.87 13.36 -8.13
C ASP A 77 13.70 12.56 -7.52
N PHE A 78 13.16 11.57 -8.25
CA PHE A 78 12.10 10.71 -7.75
C PHE A 78 12.46 10.15 -6.37
N LYS A 79 11.55 10.34 -5.43
CA LYS A 79 11.60 9.73 -4.10
C LYS A 79 10.29 9.00 -3.87
N PRO A 80 10.32 7.73 -3.42
CA PRO A 80 9.11 7.02 -3.06
C PRO A 80 8.49 7.71 -1.86
N ASP A 81 7.16 7.68 -1.81
CA ASP A 81 6.44 8.20 -0.65
C ASP A 81 6.83 7.42 0.62
N PRO A 82 6.89 8.05 1.81
CA PRO A 82 7.05 7.33 3.07
C PRO A 82 6.09 6.14 3.22
N ALA A 83 4.84 6.26 2.75
CA ALA A 83 3.87 5.18 2.75
C ALA A 83 4.30 3.96 1.90
N CYS A 84 5.13 4.13 0.87
CA CYS A 84 5.70 2.99 0.14
C CYS A 84 6.58 2.13 1.06
N PHE A 85 7.40 2.76 1.90
CA PHE A 85 8.27 2.04 2.82
C PHE A 85 7.47 1.32 3.92
N GLU A 86 6.36 1.91 4.38
CA GLU A 86 5.44 1.24 5.30
C GLU A 86 4.84 -0.03 4.69
N VAL A 87 4.38 0.05 3.43
CA VAL A 87 3.83 -1.11 2.72
C VAL A 87 4.88 -2.21 2.51
N LEU A 88 6.14 -1.85 2.28
CA LEU A 88 7.25 -2.80 2.18
C LEU A 88 7.58 -3.43 3.53
N ALA A 89 7.58 -2.64 4.60
CA ALA A 89 7.79 -3.13 5.96
C ALA A 89 6.71 -4.14 6.38
N MET A 90 5.44 -3.92 5.99
CA MET A 90 4.35 -4.89 6.19
C MET A 90 4.58 -6.22 5.47
N ALA A 91 5.32 -6.21 4.36
CA ALA A 91 5.75 -7.41 3.63
C ALA A 91 7.08 -7.99 4.16
N ASN A 92 7.55 -7.51 5.31
CA ASN A 92 8.81 -7.89 5.94
C ASN A 92 10.04 -7.61 5.05
N ILE A 93 9.96 -6.55 4.24
CA ILE A 93 11.04 -6.04 3.40
C ILE A 93 11.65 -4.82 4.09
N ASP A 94 12.97 -4.82 4.23
CA ASP A 94 13.70 -3.75 4.90
C ASP A 94 13.72 -2.45 4.07
N ALA A 95 13.60 -1.31 4.74
CA ALA A 95 13.64 0.01 4.10
C ALA A 95 15.00 0.32 3.46
N ASP A 96 16.10 -0.20 4.02
CA ASP A 96 17.44 -0.08 3.45
C ASP A 96 17.54 -0.88 2.14
N PHE A 97 16.95 -2.08 2.11
CA PHE A 97 16.89 -2.88 0.89
C PHE A 97 16.14 -2.14 -0.22
N ALA A 98 14.98 -1.57 0.11
CA ALA A 98 14.19 -0.78 -0.83
C ALA A 98 14.97 0.45 -1.33
N SER A 99 15.61 1.17 -0.41
CA SER A 99 16.43 2.35 -0.72
C SER A 99 17.60 2.04 -1.65
N ASN A 100 18.18 0.85 -1.55
CA ASN A 100 19.26 0.42 -2.43
C ASN A 100 18.80 0.15 -3.88
N GLN A 101 17.50 -0.07 -4.14
CA GLN A 101 16.99 -0.28 -5.50
C GLN A 101 16.68 1.03 -6.25
N LEU A 102 16.59 2.16 -5.54
CA LEU A 102 16.20 3.45 -6.10
C LEU A 102 17.09 3.93 -7.27
N PRO A 103 18.42 3.92 -7.15
CA PRO A 103 19.29 4.40 -8.24
C PRO A 103 19.13 3.59 -9.53
N GLU A 104 19.08 2.25 -9.43
CA GLU A 104 18.87 1.35 -10.58
C GLU A 104 17.50 1.58 -11.21
N PHE A 105 16.46 1.71 -10.37
CA PHE A 105 15.09 1.95 -10.82
C PHE A 105 14.94 3.28 -11.57
N ILE A 106 15.49 4.38 -11.03
CA ILE A 106 15.43 5.70 -11.67
C ILE A 106 16.15 5.65 -13.01
N LEU A 107 17.39 5.15 -13.04
CA LEU A 107 18.20 5.10 -14.25
C LEU A 107 17.50 4.30 -15.36
N TYR A 108 16.98 3.12 -15.02
CA TYR A 108 16.27 2.28 -15.99
C TYR A 108 15.07 2.99 -16.61
N TRP A 109 14.24 3.65 -15.79
CA TRP A 109 13.02 4.27 -16.28
C TRP A 109 13.25 5.62 -16.96
N GLN A 110 14.33 6.31 -16.62
CA GLN A 110 14.79 7.49 -17.36
C GLN A 110 15.22 7.12 -18.78
N ASP A 111 16.02 6.06 -18.94
CA ASP A 111 16.49 5.60 -20.26
C ASP A 111 15.31 5.15 -21.15
N ARG A 112 14.27 4.57 -20.55
CA ARG A 112 13.05 4.14 -21.27
C ARG A 112 12.15 5.31 -21.68
N ASN A 113 12.21 6.43 -20.95
CA ASN A 113 11.38 7.62 -21.17
C ASN A 113 9.87 7.31 -21.30
N GLU A 114 9.40 6.28 -20.59
CA GLU A 114 8.00 5.88 -20.59
C GLU A 114 7.22 6.66 -19.53
N ALA A 115 5.99 7.06 -19.87
CA ALA A 115 5.11 7.76 -18.96
C ALA A 115 4.25 6.76 -18.18
N HIS A 116 4.32 6.82 -16.85
CA HIS A 116 3.50 6.00 -15.97
C HIS A 116 2.65 6.89 -15.06
N ALA A 117 1.45 6.43 -14.73
CA ALA A 117 0.53 7.13 -13.84
C ALA A 117 0.89 6.99 -12.34
N SER A 118 1.86 6.12 -12.01
CA SER A 118 2.24 5.85 -10.62
C SER A 118 3.64 5.26 -10.50
N TRP A 119 4.64 6.10 -10.26
CA TRP A 119 6.00 5.63 -10.00
C TRP A 119 6.14 4.91 -8.67
N ASN A 120 5.35 5.29 -7.66
CA ASN A 120 5.24 4.59 -6.37
C ASN A 120 4.79 3.13 -6.53
N THR A 121 3.76 2.87 -7.34
CA THR A 121 3.28 1.50 -7.58
C THR A 121 4.32 0.65 -8.31
N ARG A 122 4.94 1.21 -9.35
CA ARG A 122 6.02 0.54 -10.10
C ARG A 122 7.23 0.23 -9.21
N PHE A 123 7.59 1.17 -8.34
CA PHE A 123 8.68 0.97 -7.39
C PHE A 123 8.38 -0.14 -6.37
N LEU A 124 7.17 -0.16 -5.79
CA LEU A 124 6.73 -1.23 -4.90
C LEU A 124 6.80 -2.62 -5.55
N GLN A 125 6.35 -2.74 -6.80
CA GLN A 125 6.41 -3.98 -7.56
C GLN A 125 7.86 -4.42 -7.82
N HIS A 126 8.70 -3.48 -8.25
CA HIS A 126 10.11 -3.72 -8.49
C HIS A 126 10.84 -4.25 -7.25
N VAL A 127 10.67 -3.59 -6.10
CA VAL A 127 11.32 -3.99 -4.85
C VAL A 127 10.83 -5.38 -4.40
N LYS A 128 9.52 -5.65 -4.46
CA LYS A 128 8.95 -6.96 -4.10
C LYS A 128 9.50 -8.08 -5.00
N PHE A 129 9.65 -7.81 -6.29
CA PHE A 129 10.20 -8.76 -7.25
C PHE A 129 11.68 -9.09 -6.93
N LYS A 130 12.53 -8.06 -6.75
CA LYS A 130 13.95 -8.24 -6.38
C LYS A 130 14.10 -8.98 -5.05
N TRP A 131 13.25 -8.66 -4.07
CA TRP A 131 13.23 -9.34 -2.77
C TRP A 131 12.90 -10.83 -2.88
N ALA A 132 11.87 -11.17 -3.65
CA ALA A 132 11.49 -12.57 -3.89
C ALA A 132 12.60 -13.37 -4.58
N GLN A 133 13.32 -12.77 -5.54
CA GLN A 133 14.48 -13.40 -6.19
C GLN A 133 15.62 -13.68 -5.20
N GLN A 134 15.87 -12.79 -4.25
CA GLN A 134 16.92 -12.98 -3.25
C GLN A 134 16.60 -14.09 -2.24
N MET A 135 15.32 -14.30 -1.91
CA MET A 135 14.88 -15.32 -0.95
C MET A 135 14.81 -16.74 -1.52
N GLN A 136 14.69 -16.90 -2.84
CA GLN A 136 14.64 -18.22 -3.50
C GLN A 136 15.68 -18.32 -4.64
N PRO A 137 16.97 -18.54 -4.32
CA PRO A 137 18.02 -18.60 -5.33
C PRO A 137 17.94 -19.82 -6.27
N ASN A 138 17.03 -20.78 -6.07
CA ASN A 138 17.06 -22.10 -6.72
C ASN A 138 15.91 -22.42 -7.70
N GLN A 139 15.29 -21.42 -8.33
CA GLN A 139 14.28 -21.66 -9.37
C GLN A 139 14.49 -20.78 -10.63
N GLN A 140 15.72 -20.36 -10.99
CA GLN A 140 15.87 -19.57 -12.23
C GLN A 140 17.29 -19.55 -12.84
N LEU A 141 18.03 -20.65 -12.77
CA LEU A 141 19.27 -20.79 -13.56
C LEU A 141 19.00 -20.82 -15.11
N LEU A 142 17.73 -20.68 -15.54
CA LEU A 142 17.26 -20.96 -16.90
C LEU A 142 16.12 -20.05 -17.43
N ASP A 143 15.82 -18.88 -16.88
CA ASP A 143 15.21 -17.77 -17.68
C ASP A 143 16.33 -16.84 -18.20
N LYS A 144 17.31 -17.51 -18.82
CA LYS A 144 18.52 -16.95 -19.38
C LYS A 144 18.22 -16.02 -20.56
N LEU A 145 18.55 -14.74 -20.36
CA LEU A 145 19.32 -13.81 -21.23
C LEU A 145 18.69 -12.43 -21.35
N THR A 146 17.39 -12.31 -21.15
CA THR A 146 16.64 -11.05 -21.09
C THR A 146 15.23 -11.44 -20.69
N ASP A 147 14.88 -11.39 -19.41
CA ASP A 147 13.47 -11.54 -19.03
C ASP A 147 13.14 -10.49 -17.98
N ARG A 148 12.60 -9.39 -18.48
CA ARG A 148 12.26 -8.14 -17.78
C ARG A 148 10.77 -8.14 -17.45
N SER A 149 10.25 -9.26 -16.97
CA SER A 149 8.83 -9.54 -16.70
C SER A 149 8.22 -8.71 -15.56
N TRP A 150 8.98 -7.81 -14.93
CA TRP A 150 8.46 -6.81 -13.99
C TRP A 150 7.98 -5.51 -14.68
N ALA A 151 8.33 -5.32 -15.97
CA ALA A 151 8.04 -4.12 -16.74
C ALA A 151 6.73 -4.18 -17.54
N ASP A 152 6.22 -5.38 -17.86
CA ASP A 152 4.92 -5.61 -18.53
C ASP A 152 3.73 -5.60 -17.57
#